data_AF-A0A1V2C9U2-F1
#
_entry.id   AF-A0A1V2C9U2-F1
#
_cell.length_a   1.000
_cell.length_b   1.000
_cell.length_c   1.000
_cell.angle_alpha   90.00
_cell.angle_beta   90.00
_cell.angle_gamma   90.00
#
_symmetry.space_group_name_H-M   'P 1'
#
loop_
_entity.id
_entity.type
_entity.pdbx_description
1 polymer ?
#
loop_
_entity_poly.entity_id
_entity_poly.type
_entity_poly.pdbx_seq_one_letter_code
_entity_poly.pdbx_strand_id
1 'polypeptide(L)' 'MKILLSLLIAFLFISCSTKNDRPEINGYVYDFETKLPIQNVSISSEKGIEAFTNKKGCFSLKK' A
#
# COMPACT_ATOMS: atom_id res chain seq x y z
N MET A 1 12.25 -4.57 43.96
CA MET A 1 12.62 -5.16 42.65
C MET A 1 11.46 -5.80 41.88
N LYS A 2 10.49 -6.46 42.52
CA LYS A 2 9.38 -7.16 41.83
C LYS A 2 8.50 -6.24 40.96
N ILE A 3 8.18 -5.04 41.43
CA ILE A 3 7.35 -4.06 40.70
C ILE A 3 8.05 -3.55 39.44
N LEU A 4 9.35 -3.28 39.53
CA LEU A 4 10.18 -2.85 38.39
C LEU A 4 10.25 -3.94 37.31
N LEU A 5 10.36 -5.20 37.72
CA LEU A 5 10.37 -6.35 36.82
C LEU A 5 9.02 -6.55 36.13
N SER A 6 7.91 -6.39 36.85
CA SER A 6 6.55 -6.42 36.26
C SER A 6 6.32 -5.31 35.23
N LEU A 7 6.82 -4.09 35.50
CA LEU A 7 6.75 -2.98 34.55
C LEU A 7 7.54 -3.29 33.27
N LEU A 8 8.75 -3.85 33.38
CA LEU A 8 9.56 -4.21 32.22
C LEU A 8 8.87 -5.25 31.32
N ILE A 9 8.24 -6.25 31.93
CA ILE A 9 7.49 -7.29 31.22
C ILE A 9 6.27 -6.69 30.52
N ALA A 10 5.57 -5.73 31.17
CA ALA A 10 4.44 -5.05 30.56
C ALA A 10 4.82 -4.25 29.29
N PHE A 11 5.99 -3.58 29.27
CA PHE A 11 6.48 -2.87 28.09
C PHE A 11 6.77 -3.80 26.90
N LEU A 12 7.21 -5.03 27.14
CA LEU A 12 7.47 -6.01 26.09
C LEU A 12 6.18 -6.46 25.38
N PHE A 13 5.05 -6.50 26.08
CA PHE A 13 3.75 -6.84 25.50
C PHE A 13 3.07 -5.67 24.77
N ILE A 14 3.45 -4.43 25.07
CA ILE A 14 2.89 -3.23 24.41
C ILE A 14 3.57 -2.97 23.04
N SER A 15 4.75 -3.56 22.79
CA SER A 15 5.49 -3.41 21.53
C SER A 15 4.96 -4.29 20.39
N CYS A 16 3.65 -4.56 20.38
CA CYS A 16 2.98 -5.13 19.21
C CYS A 16 3.04 -4.10 18.08
N SER A 17 4.06 -4.27 17.25
CA SER A 17 4.30 -3.58 15.98
C SER A 17 2.98 -3.37 15.24
N THR A 18 2.53 -2.12 15.18
CA THR A 18 1.50 -1.72 14.23
C THR A 18 2.03 -2.06 12.86
N LYS A 19 1.47 -3.09 12.20
CA LYS A 19 1.66 -3.28 10.76
C LYS A 19 1.30 -1.94 10.14
N ASN A 20 2.32 -1.23 9.68
CA ASN A 20 2.15 0.03 9.00
C ASN A 20 1.72 -0.35 7.59
N ASP A 21 0.47 -0.85 7.47
CA ASP A 21 -0.18 -1.12 6.21
C ASP A 21 -0.42 0.25 5.57
N ARG A 22 0.66 0.82 5.02
CA ARG A 22 0.59 2.03 4.22
C ARG A 22 -0.47 1.77 3.16
N PRO A 23 -1.44 2.68 2.97
CA PRO A 23 -2.53 2.43 2.06
C PRO A 23 -1.97 2.23 0.65
N GLU A 24 -2.17 1.03 0.11
CA GLU A 24 -1.91 0.74 -1.30
C GLU A 24 -2.94 1.49 -2.14
N ILE A 25 -2.47 2.28 -3.11
CA ILE A 25 -3.37 2.97 -4.05
C ILE A 25 -3.60 2.03 -5.22
N ASN A 26 -4.81 1.49 -5.31
CA ASN A 26 -5.23 0.59 -6.37
C ASN A 26 -6.25 1.28 -7.27
N GLY A 27 -6.23 1.00 -8.56
CA GLY A 27 -7.18 1.60 -9.49
C GLY A 27 -7.22 0.92 -10.85
N TYR A 28 -8.06 1.46 -11.72
CA TYR A 28 -8.25 0.98 -13.08
C TYR A 28 -8.30 2.14 -14.07
N VAL A 29 -7.82 1.89 -15.29
CA VAL A 29 -7.88 2.82 -16.41
C VAL A 29 -8.70 2.21 -17.55
N TYR A 30 -9.74 2.95 -17.95
CA TYR A 30 -10.67 2.57 -19.00
C TYR A 30 -10.81 3.70 -20.02
N ASP A 31 -11.01 3.32 -21.28
CA ASP A 31 -11.45 4.25 -22.31
C ASP A 31 -12.91 4.65 -22.06
N PHE A 32 -13.19 5.95 -22.10
CA PHE A 32 -14.51 6.46 -21.73
C PHE A 32 -15.61 6.06 -22.71
N GLU A 33 -15.32 5.98 -24.00
CA GLU A 33 -16.31 5.70 -25.05
C GLU A 33 -16.61 4.21 -25.12
N THR A 34 -15.56 3.39 -25.23
CA THR A 34 -15.68 1.94 -25.43
C THR A 34 -15.88 1.16 -24.13
N LYS A 35 -15.62 1.79 -22.97
CA LYS A 35 -15.57 1.14 -21.65
C LYS A 35 -14.57 -0.01 -21.55
N LEU A 36 -13.63 -0.11 -22.51
CA LEU A 36 -12.62 -1.16 -22.54
C LEU A 36 -11.40 -0.80 -21.66
N PRO A 37 -10.77 -1.79 -21.02
CA PRO A 37 -9.58 -1.56 -20.22
C PRO A 37 -8.39 -1.18 -21.11
N ILE A 38 -7.59 -0.22 -20.65
CA ILE A 38 -6.37 0.20 -21.36
C ILE A 38 -5.15 -0.42 -20.69
N GLN A 39 -4.42 -1.26 -21.43
CA GLN A 39 -3.18 -1.87 -20.98
C GLN A 39 -1.97 -0.97 -21.23
N ASN A 40 -0.92 -1.12 -20.41
CA ASN A 40 0.38 -0.49 -20.58
C ASN A 40 0.38 1.05 -20.45
N VAL A 41 -0.59 1.59 -19.70
CA VAL A 41 -0.62 3.00 -19.33
C VAL A 41 0.34 3.20 -18.16
N SER A 42 1.26 4.15 -18.31
CA SER A 42 2.17 4.56 -17.23
C SER A 42 1.42 5.36 -16.17
N ILE A 43 1.55 4.96 -14.91
CA ILE A 43 1.07 5.71 -13.74
C ILE A 43 2.30 6.29 -13.04
N SER A 44 2.37 7.62 -12.97
CA SER A 44 3.50 8.35 -12.38
C SER A 44 3.06 9.25 -11.23
N SER A 45 3.93 9.39 -10.24
CA SER A 45 3.83 10.40 -9.20
C SER A 45 4.96 11.43 -9.35
N GLU A 46 5.03 12.39 -8.41
CA GLU A 46 6.15 13.34 -8.30
C GLU A 46 7.53 12.65 -8.18
N LYS A 47 7.58 11.35 -7.84
CA LYS A 47 8.82 10.57 -7.73
C LYS A 47 9.22 9.83 -9.02
N GLY A 48 8.39 9.86 -10.06
CA GLY A 48 8.61 9.16 -11.32
C GLY A 48 7.53 8.12 -11.64
N ILE A 49 7.84 7.20 -12.56
CA ILE A 49 6.93 6.12 -12.98
C ILE A 49 6.86 5.07 -11.87
N GLU A 50 5.65 4.76 -11.42
CA GLU A 50 5.41 3.84 -10.31
C GLU A 50 4.77 2.51 -10.74
N ALA A 51 3.95 2.50 -11.79
CA ALA A 51 3.33 1.28 -12.30
C ALA A 51 2.91 1.39 -13.77
N PHE A 52 2.63 0.23 -14.38
CA PHE A 52 1.92 0.12 -15.66
C PHE A 52 0.64 -0.68 -15.49
N THR A 53 -0.42 -0.30 -16.19
CA THR A 53 -1.67 -1.05 -16.16
C THR A 53 -1.54 -2.40 -16.86
N ASN A 54 -2.17 -3.44 -16.30
CA ASN A 54 -2.20 -4.78 -16.89
C ASN A 54 -3.29 -4.93 -17.96
N LYS A 55 -3.49 -6.15 -18.49
CA LYS A 55 -4.54 -6.47 -19.50
C LYS A 55 -5.97 -6.14 -19.08
N LYS A 56 -6.22 -5.97 -17.77
CA LYS A 56 -7.52 -5.59 -17.21
C LYS A 56 -7.60 -4.09 -16.89
N GLY A 57 -6.61 -3.30 -17.30
CA GLY A 57 -6.52 -1.87 -17.01
C GLY A 57 -6.14 -1.56 -15.56
N CYS A 58 -5.80 -2.57 -14.76
CA CYS A 58 -5.57 -2.43 -13.33
C CYS A 58 -4.13 -2.02 -13.02
N PHE A 59 -3.95 -1.14 -12.03
CA PHE A 59 -2.66 -0.78 -11.43
C PHE A 59 -2.72 -0.86 -9.89
N SER A 60 -1.55 -1.02 -9.28
CA SER A 60 -1.34 -1.01 -7.83
C SER A 60 -0.06 -0.24 -7.53
N LEU A 61 -0.16 0.80 -6.70
CA LEU A 61 0.97 1.60 -6.24
C LEU A 61 1.31 1.17 -4.81
N LYS A 62 2.48 0.54 -4.66
CA LYS A 62 3.07 0.25 -3.36
C LYS A 62 4.12 1.32 -3.07
N LYS A 63 4.05 1.96 -1.90
CA LYS A 63 4.95 3.05 -1.50
C LYS A 63 6.13 2.59 -0.65
#